data_AF-A0A3R9EVK3-F1
#
_entry.id   AF-A0A3R9EVK3-F1
#
_cell.length_a   1.000
_cell.length_b   1.000
_cell.length_c   1.000
_cell.angle_alpha   90.00
_cell.angle_beta   90.00
_cell.angle_gamma   90.00
#
_symmetry.space_group_name_H-M   'P 1'
#
loop_
_entity.id
_entity.type
_entity.pdbx_description
1 polymer ?
#
loop_
_entity_poly.entity_id
_entity_poly.type
_entity_poly.pdbx_seq_one_letter_code
_entity_poly.pdbx_strand_id
1 'polypeptide(L)' 'LSCSAPLDPTPTDMLTVQITLPHSKSEIGLKWQVSEISALGELLKVLAT' A
#
# COMPACT_ATOMS: atom_id res chain seq x y z
N LEU A 1 -28.89 -24.19 -8.28
CA LEU A 1 -27.62 -23.95 -7.55
C LEU A 1 -27.11 -22.59 -7.99
N SER A 2 -27.43 -21.54 -7.23
CA SER A 2 -27.01 -20.18 -7.53
C SER A 2 -25.60 -20.00 -6.98
N CYS A 3 -24.60 -19.91 -7.85
CA CYS A 3 -23.25 -19.56 -7.44
C CYS A 3 -23.20 -18.05 -7.24
N SER A 4 -23.29 -17.60 -5.99
CA SER A 4 -22.96 -16.22 -5.63
C SER A 4 -21.51 -15.96 -6.03
N ALA A 5 -21.30 -15.09 -7.02
CA ALA A 5 -19.97 -14.61 -7.36
C ALA A 5 -19.34 -13.96 -6.12
N PRO A 6 -18.04 -14.15 -5.84
CA PRO A 6 -17.38 -13.35 -4.82
C PRO A 6 -17.56 -11.89 -5.23
N LEU A 7 -18.21 -11.11 -4.36
CA LEU A 7 -18.19 -9.66 -4.47
C LEU A 7 -16.72 -9.28 -4.53
N ASP A 8 -16.28 -8.86 -5.72
CA ASP A 8 -14.96 -8.30 -5.94
C ASP A 8 -14.74 -7.30 -4.80
N PRO A 9 -13.70 -7.46 -3.96
CA PRO A 9 -13.51 -6.57 -2.83
C PRO A 9 -13.36 -5.18 -3.42
N THR A 10 -14.41 -4.38 -3.25
CA THR A 10 -14.50 -3.00 -3.72
C THR A 10 -13.18 -2.34 -3.40
N PRO A 11 -12.51 -1.67 -4.36
CA PRO A 11 -11.15 -1.18 -4.17
C PRO A 11 -11.13 -0.35 -2.89
N THR A 12 -10.64 -0.98 -1.82
CA THR A 12 -10.88 -0.54 -0.46
C THR A 12 -9.87 0.55 -0.25
N ASP A 13 -10.25 1.81 -0.51
CA ASP A 13 -9.46 3.04 -0.37
C ASP A 13 -7.98 2.75 -0.06
N MET A 14 -7.25 2.29 -1.08
CA MET A 14 -5.85 1.87 -0.91
C MET A 14 -4.95 3.02 -1.35
N LEU A 15 -4.06 3.44 -0.47
CA LEU A 15 -2.97 4.33 -0.84
C LEU A 15 -1.84 3.48 -1.44
N THR A 16 -1.43 3.79 -2.67
CA THR A 16 -0.23 3.20 -3.26
C THR A 16 0.95 4.12 -3.01
N VAL A 17 2.00 3.59 -2.41
CA VAL A 17 3.26 4.30 -2.12
C VAL A 17 4.37 3.64 -2.94
N GLN A 18 5.08 4.45 -3.70
CA GLN A 18 6.29 4.01 -4.40
C GLN A 18 7.51 4.54 -3.66
N ILE A 19 8.42 3.64 -3.32
CA ILE A 19 9.70 3.96 -2.72
C ILE A 19 10.78 3.69 -3.75
N THR A 20 11.50 4.74 -4.14
CA THR A 20 12.66 4.64 -5.02
C THR A 20 13.92 4.74 -4.17
N LEU A 21 14.77 3.71 -4.22
CA LEU A 21 16.06 3.77 -3.53
C LEU A 21 17.09 4.45 -4.43
N PRO A 22 17.73 5.55 -3.99
CA PRO A 22 18.76 6.23 -4.78
C PRO A 22 19.92 5.27 -5.08
N HIS A 23 20.54 5.44 -6.25
CA HIS A 23 21.63 4.58 -6.76
C HIS A 23 21.26 3.12 -7.07
N SER A 24 20.02 2.71 -6.81
CA SER A 24 19.46 1.46 -7.29
C SER A 24 18.39 1.75 -8.35
N LYS A 25 18.21 0.85 -9.32
CA LYS A 25 17.05 0.89 -10.23
C LYS A 25 15.83 0.19 -9.61
N SER A 26 15.88 -0.08 -8.31
CA SER A 26 14.84 -0.81 -7.60
C SER A 26 13.75 0.14 -7.14
N GLU A 27 12.54 -0.12 -7.61
CA GLU A 27 11.32 0.50 -7.13
C GLU A 27 10.57 -0.51 -6.26
N ILE A 28 10.14 -0.06 -5.09
CA ILE A 28 9.32 -0.86 -4.19
C ILE A 28 7.92 -0.25 -4.18
N GLY A 29 6.96 -0.95 -4.77
CA GLY A 29 5.55 -0.61 -4.72
C GLY A 29 4.90 -1.22 -3.49
N LEU A 30 4.33 -0.39 -2.62
CA LEU A 30 3.64 -0.80 -1.42
C LEU A 30 2.19 -0.31 -1.47
N LYS A 31 1.26 -1.08 -0.92
CA LYS A 31 -0.16 -0.73 -0.83
C LYS A 31 -0.56 -0.68 0.63
N TRP A 32 -1.12 0.43 1.06
CA TRP A 32 -1.64 0.63 2.40
C TRP A 32 -3.15 0.79 2.38
N GLN A 33 -3.82 0.25 3.39
CA GLN A 33 -5.20 0.62 3.67
C GLN A 33 -5.23 2.03 4.31
N VAL A 34 -6.27 2.82 4.05
CA VAL A 34 -6.45 4.13 4.74
C VAL A 34 -6.48 3.98 6.26
N SER A 35 -7.01 2.88 6.79
CA SER A 35 -6.99 2.57 8.23
C SER A 35 -5.57 2.47 8.82
N GLU A 36 -4.56 2.26 7.98
CA GLU A 36 -3.17 2.05 8.36
C GLU A 36 -2.26 3.26 8.04
N ILE A 37 -2.84 4.40 7.62
CA ILE A 37 -2.07 5.59 7.20
C ILE A 37 -1.14 6.12 8.30
N SER A 38 -1.54 5.95 9.57
CA SER A 38 -0.70 6.33 10.72
C SER A 38 0.57 5.48 10.79
N ALA A 39 0.49 4.18 10.50
CA ALA A 39 1.63 3.28 10.48
C ALA A 39 2.59 3.59 9.31
N LEU A 40 2.05 3.99 8.15
CA LEU A 40 2.85 4.51 7.03
C LEU A 40 3.64 5.76 7.44
N GLY A 41 3.02 6.69 8.16
CA GLY A 41 3.69 7.90 8.65
C GLY A 41 4.89 7.58 9.56
N GLU A 42 4.76 6.62 10.46
CA GLU A 42 5.87 6.17 11.33
C GLU A 42 6.99 5.49 10.52
N LEU A 43 6.64 4.67 9.53
CA LEU A 43 7.63 4.05 8.63
C LEU A 43 8.44 5.10 7.87
N LEU A 44 7.76 6.12 7.30
CA LEU A 44 8.42 7.19 6.56
C LEU A 44 9.38 8.00 7.44
N LYS A 45 9.04 8.22 8.73
CA LYS A 45 9.95 8.86 9.68
C LYS A 45 11.23 8.05 9.89
N VAL A 46 11.12 6.73 10.05
CA VAL A 46 12.29 5.86 10.23
C VAL A 46 13.19 5.89 8.99
N LEU A 47 12.60 5.80 7.80
CA LEU A 47 13.34 5.81 6.52
C LEU A 47 13.99 7.16 6.19
N ALA A 48 13.52 8.26 6.77
CA ALA A 48 14.07 9.59 6.56
C ALA A 48 15.32 9.90 7.41
N THR A 49 15.81 8.93 8.19
CA THR A 49 17.02 9.04 9.03
C THR A 49 18.22 8.39 8.35
#